data_AF-A0A376KSK9-F1
#
_entry.id   AF-A0A376KSK9-F1
#
_cell.length_a   1.000
_cell.length_b   1.000
_cell.length_c   1.000
_cell.angle_alpha   90.00
_cell.angle_beta   90.00
_cell.angle_gamma   90.00
#
_symmetry.space_group_name_H-M   'P 1'
#
loop_
_entity.id
_entity.type
_entity.pdbx_description
1 polymer ?
#
loop_
_entity_poly.entity_id
_entity_poly.type
_entity_poly.pdbx_seq_one_letter_code
_entity_poly.pdbx_strand_id
1 'polypeptide(L)'
;MQTDLEYLKGMLGVFIKAGGPLISANDLKKAGYEISSDKGLFHYYQLIERGYISNHFLEIGDPKKLGLTIGLNEIREWPANVRLTSSGQEFAETLQQKDVFEKLKTISDQPLSVLKDVGVELLKSYAKKKFGLSD
;
A
#
# COMPACT_ATOMS: atom_id res chain seq x y z
N MET A 1 4.56 1.73 16.26
CA MET A 1 3.90 0.49 15.80
C MET A 1 4.85 -0.24 14.86
N GLN A 2 4.66 -1.54 14.64
CA GLN A 2 5.39 -2.30 13.60
C GLN A 2 4.52 -2.41 12.34
N THR A 3 5.16 -2.64 11.20
CA THR A 3 4.47 -2.91 9.95
C THR A 3 3.64 -4.18 10.06
N ASP A 4 2.33 -4.07 9.82
CA ASP A 4 1.41 -5.18 9.68
C ASP A 4 1.17 -5.46 8.20
N LEU A 5 1.80 -6.53 7.71
CA LEU A 5 1.75 -6.92 6.29
C LEU A 5 0.36 -7.39 5.85
N GLU A 6 -0.41 -8.03 6.72
CA GLU A 6 -1.79 -8.45 6.41
C GLU A 6 -2.68 -7.21 6.26
N TYR A 7 -2.50 -6.22 7.14
CA TYR A 7 -3.20 -4.95 7.06
C TYR A 7 -2.85 -4.18 5.79
N LEU A 8 -1.56 -4.08 5.43
CA LEU A 8 -1.13 -3.45 4.18
C LEU A 8 -1.65 -4.17 2.94
N LYS A 9 -1.57 -5.52 2.90
CA LYS A 9 -2.11 -6.31 1.79
C LYS A 9 -3.60 -6.06 1.61
N GLY A 10 -4.34 -6.00 2.71
CA GLY A 10 -5.76 -5.72 2.73
C GLY A 10 -6.09 -4.32 2.21
N MET A 11 -5.43 -3.30 2.78
CA MET A 11 -5.59 -1.89 2.39
C MET A 11 -5.25 -1.66 0.92
N LEU A 12 -4.09 -2.14 0.47
CA LEU A 12 -3.67 -2.02 -0.94
C LEU A 12 -4.57 -2.85 -1.87
N GLY A 13 -5.13 -3.95 -1.37
CA GLY A 13 -6.10 -4.77 -2.10
C GLY A 13 -7.40 -4.03 -2.45
N VAL A 14 -7.76 -2.97 -1.72
CA VAL A 14 -8.91 -2.11 -2.07
C VAL A 14 -8.67 -1.42 -3.42
N PHE A 15 -7.47 -0.90 -3.64
CA PHE A 15 -7.09 -0.28 -4.92
C PHE A 15 -7.07 -1.31 -6.05
N ILE A 16 -6.49 -2.50 -5.82
CA ILE A 16 -6.40 -3.56 -6.84
C ILE A 16 -7.78 -4.05 -7.30
N LYS A 17 -8.76 -4.09 -6.39
CA LYS A 17 -10.13 -4.55 -6.69
C LYS A 17 -11.02 -3.44 -7.23
N ALA A 18 -10.56 -2.20 -7.27
CA ALA A 18 -11.34 -1.08 -7.76
C ALA A 18 -11.58 -1.21 -9.27
N GLY A 19 -12.78 -0.82 -9.72
CA GLY A 19 -13.12 -0.82 -11.15
C GLY A 19 -12.47 0.31 -11.97
N GLY A 20 -11.65 1.14 -11.33
CA GLY A 20 -11.01 2.31 -11.95
C GLY A 20 -9.70 2.69 -11.26
N PRO A 21 -8.94 3.62 -11.86
CA PRO A 21 -7.60 3.97 -11.39
C PRO A 21 -7.58 4.77 -10.08
N LEU A 22 -8.71 5.38 -9.71
CA LEU A 22 -8.88 6.20 -8.52
C LEU A 22 -9.94 5.57 -7.62
N ILE A 23 -9.70 5.62 -6.32
CA ILE A 23 -10.72 5.37 -5.28
C ILE A 23 -10.92 6.64 -4.48
N SER A 24 -12.02 6.73 -3.74
CA SER A 24 -12.14 7.68 -2.64
C SER A 24 -11.33 7.16 -1.45
N ALA A 25 -10.62 8.02 -0.73
CA ALA A 25 -9.98 7.65 0.53
C ALA A 25 -10.98 7.04 1.53
N ASN A 26 -12.25 7.46 1.50
CA ASN A 26 -13.32 6.88 2.32
C ASN A 26 -13.68 5.43 1.93
N ASP A 27 -13.32 4.96 0.73
CA ASP A 27 -13.52 3.56 0.35
C ASP A 27 -12.60 2.62 1.14
N LEU A 28 -11.45 3.12 1.62
CA LEU A 28 -10.59 2.39 2.56
C LEU A 28 -11.31 2.15 3.88
N LYS A 29 -11.94 3.19 4.45
CA LYS A 29 -12.75 3.05 5.67
C LYS A 29 -13.91 2.08 5.49
N LYS A 30 -14.66 2.17 4.38
CA LYS A 30 -15.75 1.22 4.07
C LYS A 30 -15.26 -0.23 4.00
N ALA A 31 -14.01 -0.44 3.60
CA ALA A 31 -13.37 -1.75 3.57
C ALA A 31 -12.72 -2.16 4.90
N GLY A 32 -12.85 -1.36 5.98
CA GLY A 32 -12.30 -1.65 7.30
C GLY A 32 -10.90 -1.07 7.57
N TYR A 33 -10.40 -0.19 6.70
CA TYR A 33 -9.09 0.45 6.79
C TYR A 33 -9.25 1.97 7.04
N GLU A 34 -9.73 2.35 8.22
CA GLU A 34 -9.88 3.75 8.63
C GLU A 34 -8.51 4.43 8.77
N ILE A 35 -8.19 5.36 7.86
CA ILE A 35 -6.85 5.97 7.77
C ILE A 35 -6.58 6.99 8.88
N SER A 36 -7.62 7.44 9.58
CA SER A 36 -7.49 8.29 10.77
C SER A 36 -7.31 7.52 12.08
N SER A 37 -7.47 6.19 12.10
CA SER A 37 -7.17 5.35 13.28
C SER A 37 -5.67 5.21 13.48
N ASP A 38 -5.17 4.95 14.70
CA ASP A 38 -3.71 4.78 14.95
C ASP A 38 -3.06 3.77 14.00
N LYS A 39 -3.72 2.62 13.78
CA LYS A 39 -3.25 1.57 12.87
C LYS A 39 -3.30 2.03 11.42
N GLY A 40 -4.41 2.62 10.98
CA GLY A 40 -4.54 3.09 9.61
C GLY A 40 -3.54 4.20 9.30
N LEU A 41 -3.44 5.19 10.19
CA LEU A 41 -2.55 6.33 10.08
C LEU A 41 -1.09 5.90 9.96
N PHE A 42 -0.62 5.01 10.84
CA PHE A 42 0.74 4.50 10.78
C PHE A 42 1.07 3.89 9.41
N HIS A 43 0.22 3.02 8.89
CA HIS A 43 0.44 2.38 7.59
C HIS A 43 0.27 3.36 6.43
N TYR A 44 -0.73 4.24 6.49
CA TYR A 44 -1.00 5.21 5.45
C TYR A 44 0.13 6.23 5.33
N TYR A 45 0.71 6.70 6.43
CA TYR A 45 1.91 7.53 6.42
C TYR A 45 3.10 6.84 5.77
N GLN A 46 3.32 5.54 6.03
CA GLN A 46 4.37 4.79 5.32
C GLN A 46 4.14 4.77 3.81
N LEU A 47 2.90 4.71 3.33
CA LEU A 47 2.58 4.79 1.90
C LEU A 47 2.80 6.21 1.33
N ILE A 48 2.44 7.25 2.10
CA ILE A 48 2.60 8.66 1.72
C ILE A 48 4.09 9.01 1.61
N GLU A 49 4.87 8.74 2.66
CA GLU A 49 6.29 9.10 2.75
C GLU A 49 7.13 8.42 1.67
N ARG A 50 6.71 7.21 1.25
CA ARG A 50 7.38 6.44 0.20
C ARG A 50 6.87 6.73 -1.21
N GLY A 51 5.87 7.62 -1.34
CA GLY A 51 5.27 7.94 -2.62
C GLY A 51 4.56 6.75 -3.29
N TYR A 52 4.02 5.82 -2.50
CA TYR A 52 3.27 4.67 -3.04
C TYR A 52 1.83 5.04 -3.39
N ILE A 53 1.32 6.14 -2.87
CA ILE A 53 0.03 6.71 -3.21
C ILE A 53 0.18 8.13 -3.71
N SER A 54 -0.70 8.52 -4.63
CA SER A 54 -0.82 9.89 -5.13
C SER A 54 -2.28 10.26 -5.30
N ASN A 55 -2.58 11.55 -5.44
CA ASN A 55 -3.92 11.98 -5.83
C ASN A 55 -4.09 11.97 -7.36
N HIS A 56 -5.24 12.43 -7.85
CA HIS A 56 -5.54 12.54 -9.29
C HIS A 56 -4.64 13.53 -10.06
N PHE A 57 -3.92 14.43 -9.37
CA PHE A 57 -2.90 15.31 -9.95
C PHE A 57 -1.47 14.75 -9.83
N LEU A 58 -1.32 13.47 -9.44
CA LEU A 58 -0.03 12.80 -9.23
C LEU A 58 0.79 13.38 -8.07
N GLU A 59 0.16 14.14 -7.16
CA GLU A 59 0.83 14.72 -6.00
C GLU A 59 1.03 13.66 -4.91
N ILE A 60 2.21 13.65 -4.30
CA ILE A 60 2.64 12.71 -3.26
C ILE A 60 3.11 13.48 -2.01
N GLY A 61 3.24 12.80 -0.87
CA GLY A 61 3.91 13.33 0.32
C GLY A 61 3.08 14.30 1.19
N ASP A 62 1.92 14.77 0.72
CA ASP A 62 1.04 15.67 1.47
C ASP A 62 -0.21 14.92 1.96
N PRO A 63 -0.32 14.61 3.27
CA PRO A 63 -1.49 13.93 3.83
C PRO A 63 -2.81 14.66 3.53
N LYS A 64 -2.82 16.00 3.51
CA LYS A 64 -4.01 16.80 3.23
C LYS A 64 -4.55 16.52 1.84
N LYS A 65 -3.67 16.38 0.85
CA LYS A 65 -4.05 16.07 -0.54
C LYS A 65 -4.44 14.60 -0.74
N LEU A 66 -4.14 13.76 0.25
CA LEU A 66 -4.34 12.31 0.24
C LEU A 66 -5.41 11.87 1.24
N GLY A 67 -6.35 12.75 1.58
CA GLY A 67 -7.52 12.37 2.37
C GLY A 67 -7.33 12.44 3.88
N LEU A 68 -6.24 13.01 4.41
CA LEU A 68 -6.00 13.18 5.85
C LEU A 68 -5.81 14.65 6.23
N THR A 69 -6.62 15.15 7.16
CA THR A 69 -6.44 16.47 7.77
C THR A 69 -6.08 16.33 9.24
N ILE A 70 -5.02 17.03 9.66
CA ILE A 70 -4.55 17.06 11.05
C ILE A 70 -5.03 18.38 11.66
N GLY A 71 -5.94 18.29 12.63
CA GLY A 71 -6.39 19.40 13.45
C GLY A 71 -5.65 19.45 14.80
N LEU A 72 -6.00 20.43 15.63
CA LEU A 72 -5.40 20.63 16.96
C LEU A 72 -5.60 19.42 17.90
N ASN A 73 -6.76 18.76 17.84
CA ASN A 73 -7.14 17.69 18.78
C ASN A 73 -7.54 16.37 18.09
N GLU A 74 -7.51 16.32 16.77
CA GLU A 74 -8.03 15.16 16.02
C GLU A 74 -7.41 15.05 14.64
N ILE A 75 -7.34 13.82 14.16
CA ILE A 75 -7.02 13.49 12.77
C ILE A 75 -8.33 13.07 12.12
N ARG A 76 -8.70 13.74 11.03
CA ARG A 76 -9.90 13.46 10.26
C ARG A 76 -9.53 13.01 8.87
N GLU A 77 -10.33 12.11 8.33
CA GLU A 77 -10.27 11.72 6.93
C GLU A 77 -11.35 12.44 6.08
N TRP A 78 -11.08 12.61 4.79
CA TRP A 78 -12.02 13.18 3.83
C TRP A 78 -11.93 12.44 2.48
N PRO A 79 -12.97 12.44 1.64
CA PRO A 79 -13.08 11.59 0.46
C PRO A 79 -12.21 12.06 -0.73
N ALA A 80 -10.90 12.19 -0.52
CA ALA A 80 -9.95 12.52 -1.58
C ALA A 80 -9.88 11.42 -2.64
N ASN A 81 -9.73 11.82 -3.91
CA ASN A 81 -9.42 10.87 -4.98
C ASN A 81 -7.95 10.47 -4.89
N VAL A 82 -7.71 9.21 -4.55
CA VAL A 82 -6.38 8.64 -4.35
C VAL A 82 -6.17 7.42 -5.24
N ARG A 83 -4.92 7.19 -5.64
CA ARG A 83 -4.49 6.05 -6.45
C ARG A 83 -3.15 5.52 -5.98
N LEU A 84 -2.83 4.29 -6.36
CA LEU A 84 -1.46 3.80 -6.29
C LEU A 84 -0.60 4.49 -7.35
N THR A 85 0.64 4.85 -7.01
CA THR A 85 1.68 5.16 -8.01
C THR A 85 2.15 3.86 -8.67
N SER A 86 2.96 3.93 -9.74
CA SER A 86 3.51 2.70 -10.36
C SER A 86 4.29 1.86 -9.35
N SER A 87 5.11 2.51 -8.52
CA SER A 87 5.83 1.86 -7.43
C SER A 87 4.89 1.28 -6.36
N GLY A 88 3.79 1.95 -6.05
CA GLY A 88 2.77 1.44 -5.14
C GLY A 88 2.01 0.24 -5.72
N GLN A 89 1.75 0.25 -7.03
CA GLN A 89 1.10 -0.82 -7.77
C GLN A 89 1.97 -2.08 -7.75
N GLU A 90 3.26 -1.98 -8.08
CA GLU A 90 4.20 -3.10 -8.01
C GLU A 90 4.24 -3.73 -6.61
N PHE A 91 4.24 -2.90 -5.57
CA PHE A 91 4.24 -3.40 -4.19
C PHE A 91 2.89 -4.04 -3.82
N ALA A 92 1.78 -3.44 -4.22
CA ALA A 92 0.45 -3.99 -3.98
C ALA A 92 0.28 -5.36 -4.65
N GLU A 93 0.67 -5.49 -5.92
CA GLU A 93 0.65 -6.76 -6.67
C GLU A 93 1.54 -7.81 -6.03
N THR A 94 2.74 -7.42 -5.60
CA THR A 94 3.66 -8.27 -4.82
C THR A 94 2.98 -8.87 -3.60
N LEU A 95 2.26 -8.06 -2.81
CA LEU A 95 1.53 -8.54 -1.62
C LEU A 95 0.31 -9.40 -1.96
N GLN A 96 -0.29 -9.26 -3.15
CA GLN A 96 -1.40 -10.11 -3.58
C GLN A 96 -0.94 -11.50 -4.06
N GLN A 97 0.33 -11.66 -4.43
CA GLN A 97 0.87 -12.95 -4.86
C GLN A 97 1.09 -13.86 -3.66
N LYS A 98 0.28 -14.93 -3.56
CA LYS A 98 0.22 -15.81 -2.38
C LYS A 98 1.59 -16.31 -1.93
N ASP A 99 2.37 -16.88 -2.84
CA ASP A 99 3.66 -17.48 -2.50
C ASP A 99 4.69 -16.44 -2.07
N VAL A 100 4.68 -15.26 -2.69
CA VAL A 100 5.55 -14.14 -2.33
C VAL A 100 5.17 -13.61 -0.95
N PHE A 101 3.87 -13.41 -0.72
CA PHE A 101 3.36 -12.89 0.54
C PHE A 101 3.70 -13.80 1.74
N GLU A 102 3.55 -15.12 1.59
CA GLU A 102 3.94 -16.06 2.65
C GLU A 102 5.45 -16.02 2.95
N LYS A 103 6.29 -15.74 1.94
CA LYS A 103 7.73 -15.53 2.16
C LYS A 103 8.03 -14.21 2.85
N LEU A 104 7.36 -13.12 2.46
CA LEU A 104 7.56 -11.81 3.11
C LEU A 104 7.17 -11.81 4.58
N LYS A 105 6.16 -12.59 4.97
CA LYS A 105 5.77 -12.76 6.38
C LYS A 105 6.92 -13.27 7.27
N THR A 106 7.83 -14.08 6.74
CA THR A 106 8.95 -14.62 7.53
C THR A 106 10.02 -13.59 7.86
N ILE A 107 9.97 -12.40 7.23
CA ILE A 107 10.89 -11.28 7.45
C ILE A 107 10.11 -9.99 7.77
N SER A 108 8.90 -10.12 8.32
CA SER A 108 7.98 -8.99 8.56
C SER A 108 8.48 -7.95 9.56
N ASP A 109 9.51 -8.28 10.32
CA ASP A 109 10.26 -7.39 11.21
C ASP A 109 11.20 -6.42 10.46
N GLN A 110 11.46 -6.66 9.18
CA GLN A 110 12.35 -5.84 8.36
C GLN A 110 11.69 -4.53 7.89
N PRO A 111 12.49 -3.50 7.54
CA PRO A 111 11.95 -2.26 7.00
C PRO A 111 11.11 -2.47 5.74
N LEU A 112 10.07 -1.64 5.55
CA LEU A 112 9.14 -1.77 4.42
C LEU A 112 9.82 -1.65 3.04
N SER A 113 10.92 -0.90 2.94
CA SER A 113 11.73 -0.84 1.71
C SER A 113 12.36 -2.20 1.40
N VAL A 114 12.93 -2.88 2.40
CA VAL A 114 13.51 -4.22 2.24
C VAL A 114 12.44 -5.23 1.84
N LEU A 115 11.26 -5.18 2.48
CA LEU A 115 10.11 -6.02 2.13
C LEU A 115 9.68 -5.82 0.67
N LYS A 116 9.67 -4.58 0.20
CA LYS A 116 9.35 -4.26 -1.20
C LYS A 116 10.40 -4.84 -2.15
N ASP A 117 11.68 -4.58 -1.91
CA ASP A 117 12.77 -5.01 -2.79
C ASP A 117 12.82 -6.54 -2.89
N VAL A 118 12.79 -7.23 -1.75
CA VAL A 118 12.75 -8.71 -1.70
C VAL A 118 11.50 -9.25 -2.39
N GLY A 119 10.34 -8.62 -2.18
CA GLY A 119 9.09 -9.05 -2.78
C GLY A 119 9.09 -8.96 -4.30
N VAL A 120 9.62 -7.86 -4.85
CA VAL A 120 9.78 -7.67 -6.30
C VAL A 120 10.75 -8.70 -6.88
N GLU A 121 11.87 -9.00 -6.22
CA GLU A 121 12.81 -10.02 -6.68
C GLU A 121 12.22 -11.43 -6.64
N LEU A 122 11.46 -11.77 -5.59
CA LEU A 122 10.72 -13.04 -5.54
C LEU A 122 9.71 -13.15 -6.68
N LEU A 123 8.97 -12.08 -6.96
CA LEU A 123 8.01 -12.03 -8.05
C LEU A 123 8.68 -12.26 -9.42
N LYS A 124 9.82 -11.61 -9.67
CA LYS A 124 10.62 -11.81 -10.88
C LYS A 124 11.12 -13.26 -10.99
N SER A 125 11.66 -13.82 -9.92
CA SER A 125 12.16 -15.21 -9.90
C SER A 125 11.03 -16.20 -10.21
N TYR A 126 9.84 -15.99 -9.64
CA TYR A 126 8.68 -16.85 -9.92
C TYR A 126 8.17 -16.71 -11.36
N ALA A 127 8.16 -15.48 -11.90
CA ALA A 127 7.83 -15.25 -13.30
C ALA A 127 8.82 -15.97 -14.23
N LYS A 128 10.13 -15.81 -14.02
CA LYS A 128 11.17 -16.50 -14.79
C LYS A 128 10.99 -18.02 -14.78
N LYS A 129 10.81 -18.61 -13.59
CA LYS A 129 10.54 -20.04 -13.43
C LYS A 129 9.30 -20.49 -14.20
N LYS A 130 8.21 -19.72 -14.15
CA LYS A 130 6.97 -20.01 -14.89
C LYS A 130 7.17 -20.01 -16.41
N PHE A 131 8.07 -19.17 -16.92
CA PHE A 131 8.41 -19.10 -18.34
C PHE A 131 9.57 -20.02 -18.76
N GLY A 132 10.15 -20.80 -17.84
CA GLY A 132 11.32 -21.64 -18.12
C GLY A 132 12.59 -20.83 -18.41
N LEU A 133 12.63 -19.56 -17.97
CA LEU A 133 13.82 -18.72 -18.05
C LEU A 133 14.68 -19.02 -16.81
N SER A 134 15.91 -19.47 -17.00
CA SER A 134 16.89 -19.56 -15.91
C SER A 134 17.49 -18.17 -15.62
N ASP A 135 17.88 -17.94 -14.37
CA ASP A 135 18.70 -16.80 -13.98
C ASP A 135 20.11 -16.90 -14.57
#